data_AF-A0A2S3VWC8-F1
#
_entry.id   AF-A0A2S3VWC8-F1
#
_cell.length_a   1.000
_cell.length_b   1.000
_cell.length_c   1.000
_cell.angle_alpha   90.00
_cell.angle_beta   90.00
_cell.angle_gamma   90.00
#
_symmetry.space_group_name_H-M   'P 1'
#
loop_
_entity.id
_entity.type
_entity.pdbx_description
1 polymer ?
#
loop_
_entity_poly.entity_id
_entity_poly.type
_entity_poly.pdbx_seq_one_letter_code
_entity_poly.pdbx_strand_id
1 'polypeptide(L)' 'MKVVIDQPGCVGHARCHNVAPTLYPLDDNGYIASSGFNVPEGQEGLAQRGARACPERVIEVRDVPAETRQVPPEAD' A
#
# COMPACT_ATOMS: atom_id res chain seq x y z
N MET A 1 -0.96 -9.26 -6.38
CA MET A 1 0.00 -8.60 -5.47
C MET A 1 -0.73 -7.90 -4.33
N LYS A 2 -0.15 -7.95 -3.13
CA LYS A 2 -0.66 -7.30 -1.93
C LYS A 2 0.46 -6.55 -1.23
N VAL A 3 0.17 -5.35 -0.75
CA VAL A 3 1.07 -4.57 0.10
C VAL A 3 0.65 -4.76 1.55
N VAL A 4 1.64 -4.97 2.42
CA VAL A 4 1.48 -5.06 3.88
C VAL A 4 2.39 -4.01 4.51
N ILE A 5 1.85 -3.27 5.48
CA ILE A 5 2.56 -2.13 6.10
C ILE A 5 2.57 -2.28 7.61
N ASP A 6 3.77 -2.30 8.20
CA ASP A 6 3.98 -2.22 9.64
C ASP A 6 3.93 -0.75 10.10
N GLN A 7 2.72 -0.26 10.37
CA GLN A 7 2.49 1.14 10.77
C GLN A 7 3.29 1.58 12.01
N PRO A 8 3.42 0.76 13.07
CA PRO A 8 4.28 1.09 14.22
C PRO A 8 5.73 1.46 13.88
N GLY A 9 6.31 0.91 12.81
CA GLY A 9 7.66 1.26 12.36
C GLY A 9 7.73 2.46 11.41
N CYS A 10 6.59 3.08 11.05
CA CYS A 10 6.59 4.28 10.23
C CYS A 10 7.04 5.50 11.04
N VAL A 11 8.05 6.22 10.53
CA VAL A 11 8.60 7.43 11.18
C VAL A 11 8.34 8.73 10.39
N GLY A 12 7.39 8.72 9.45
CA GLY A 12 6.94 9.94 8.78
C GLY A 12 7.85 10.49 7.67
N HIS A 13 8.65 9.65 7.00
CA HIS A 13 9.51 10.10 5.90
C HIS A 13 8.77 10.54 4.61
N ALA A 14 7.49 10.17 4.46
CA ALA A 14 6.65 10.48 3.28
C ALA A 14 7.20 10.04 1.89
N ARG A 15 8.29 9.26 1.82
CA ARG A 15 8.91 8.87 0.53
C ARG A 15 8.04 7.93 -0.29
N CYS A 16 7.32 7.01 0.34
CA CYS A 16 6.36 6.14 -0.34
C CYS A 16 5.24 6.96 -1.00
N HIS A 17 4.71 7.95 -0.28
CA HIS A 17 3.72 8.89 -0.78
C HIS A 17 4.25 9.70 -1.97
N ASN A 18 5.47 10.24 -1.89
CA ASN A 18 6.07 10.99 -3.00
C ASN A 18 6.21 10.16 -4.29
N VAL A 19 6.37 8.85 -4.18
CA VAL A 19 6.50 7.95 -5.33
C VAL A 19 5.14 7.54 -5.90
N ALA A 20 4.16 7.25 -5.04
CA ALA A 20 2.83 6.84 -5.46
C ALA A 20 1.77 7.37 -4.47
N PRO A 21 1.37 8.66 -4.59
CA PRO A 21 0.51 9.33 -3.62
C PRO A 21 -0.84 8.62 -3.42
N THR A 22 -1.40 8.09 -4.51
CA THR A 22 -2.70 7.39 -4.51
C THR A 22 -2.63 6.04 -3.82
N LEU A 23 -1.49 5.36 -3.85
CA LEU A 23 -1.33 4.04 -3.20
C LEU A 23 -0.90 4.15 -1.74
N TYR A 24 -0.13 5.18 -1.40
CA TYR A 24 0.42 5.40 -0.07
C TYR A 24 -0.09 6.73 0.51
N PRO A 25 -1.39 6.85 0.82
CA PRO A 25 -1.92 8.05 1.45
C PRO A 25 -1.29 8.26 2.83
N LEU A 26 -1.05 9.51 3.18
CA LEU A 26 -0.60 9.89 4.51
C LEU A 26 -1.78 10.40 5.34
N ASP A 27 -1.68 10.29 6.66
CA ASP A 27 -2.58 10.94 7.60
C ASP A 27 -2.19 12.41 7.79
N ASP A 28 -2.96 13.12 8.61
CA ASP A 28 -2.76 14.55 8.87
C ASP A 28 -1.41 14.86 9.55
N ASN A 29 -0.76 13.85 10.14
CA ASN A 29 0.55 13.98 10.79
C ASN A 29 1.71 13.56 9.87
N GLY A 30 1.44 13.15 8.62
CA GLY A 30 2.46 12.73 7.65
C GLY A 30 2.90 11.26 7.78
N TYR A 31 2.20 10.45 8.56
CA TYR A 31 2.44 9.00 8.68
C TYR A 31 1.62 8.23 7.66
N ILE A 32 2.02 7.00 7.36
CA ILE A 32 1.28 6.15 6.43
C ILE A 32 -0.11 5.80 7.00
N ALA A 33 -1.17 6.17 6.28
CA ALA A 33 -2.56 6.04 6.75
C ALA A 33 -3.17 4.65 6.53
N SER A 34 -2.42 3.71 5.97
CA SER A 34 -2.88 2.36 5.63
C SER A 34 -1.98 1.29 6.24
N SER A 35 -2.57 0.19 6.68
CA SER A 35 -1.87 -1.04 7.10
C SER A 35 -1.59 -1.99 5.92
N GLY A 36 -2.02 -1.65 4.71
CA GLY A 36 -1.86 -2.47 3.51
C GLY A 36 -3.05 -2.37 2.56
N PHE A 37 -2.87 -2.91 1.35
CA PHE A 37 -3.88 -2.88 0.29
C PHE A 37 -3.62 -3.94 -0.77
N ASN A 38 -4.67 -4.31 -1.50
CA ASN A 38 -4.52 -5.07 -2.74
C ASN A 38 -4.05 -4.12 -3.85
N VAL A 39 -3.03 -4.51 -4.59
CA VAL A 39 -2.46 -3.66 -5.64
C VAL A 39 -3.40 -3.66 -6.84
N PRO A 40 -3.88 -2.49 -7.32
CA PRO A 40 -4.67 -2.42 -8.54
C PRO A 40 -3.87 -2.91 -9.74
N GLU A 41 -4.57 -3.55 -10.69
CA GLU A 41 -3.97 -3.99 -11.95
C GLU A 41 -3.31 -2.81 -12.69
N GLY A 42 -2.09 -3.01 -13.18
CA GLY A 42 -1.30 -1.99 -13.84
C GLY A 42 -0.54 -1.04 -12.89
N GLN A 43 -0.75 -1.14 -11.57
CA GLN A 43 -0.05 -0.34 -10.55
C GLN A 43 1.03 -1.10 -9.79
N GLU A 44 1.33 -2.34 -10.19
CA GLU A 44 2.34 -3.21 -9.58
C GLU A 44 3.71 -2.53 -9.48
N GLY A 45 4.14 -1.88 -10.55
CA GLY A 45 5.41 -1.17 -10.58
C GLY A 45 5.45 0.02 -9.62
N LEU A 46 4.33 0.74 -9.45
CA LEU A 46 4.21 1.85 -8.50
C LEU A 46 4.21 1.37 -7.06
N ALA A 47 3.46 0.30 -6.76
CA ALA A 47 3.46 -0.34 -5.45
C ALA A 47 4.88 -0.79 -5.07
N GLN A 48 5.59 -1.49 -5.96
CA GLN A 48 6.95 -1.91 -5.69
C GLN A 48 7.93 -0.75 -5.49
N ARG A 49 7.84 0.31 -6.32
CA ARG A 49 8.70 1.49 -6.15
C ARG A 49 8.41 2.24 -4.86
N GLY A 50 7.15 2.41 -4.49
CA GLY A 50 6.75 3.08 -3.26
C GLY A 50 7.19 2.30 -2.02
N ALA A 51 7.04 0.96 -2.03
CA ALA A 51 7.56 0.10 -0.98
C ALA A 51 9.08 0.25 -0.80
N ARG A 52 9.85 0.19 -1.89
CA ARG A 52 11.33 0.35 -1.87
C ARG A 52 11.80 1.74 -1.44
N ALA A 53 10.93 2.76 -1.51
CA ALA A 53 11.27 4.11 -1.11
C ALA A 53 11.28 4.30 0.42
N CYS A 54 10.67 3.38 1.17
CA CYS A 54 10.64 3.40 2.62
C CYS A 54 12.01 3.06 3.22
N PRO A 55 12.67 4.00 3.94
CA PRO A 55 13.98 3.73 4.57
C PRO A 55 13.89 2.69 5.69
N GLU A 56 12.80 2.71 6.45
CA GLU A 56 12.55 1.81 7.58
C GLU A 56 12.14 0.39 7.15
N ARG A 57 11.94 0.16 5.85
CA ARG A 57 11.54 -1.14 5.28
C ARG A 57 10.26 -1.72 5.88
N VAL A 58 9.35 -0.87 6.34
CA VAL A 58 8.07 -1.29 6.94
C VAL A 58 7.00 -1.65 5.90
N ILE A 59 7.32 -1.59 4.60
CA ILE A 59 6.37 -1.87 3.51
C ILE A 59 6.85 -3.12 2.76
N GLU A 60 6.07 -4.19 2.83
CA GLU A 60 6.33 -5.46 2.15
C GLU A 60 5.36 -5.63 0.97
N VAL A 61 5.86 -6.09 -0.17
CA VAL A 61 5.03 -6.47 -1.33
C VAL A 61 5.07 -7.99 -1.46
N ARG A 62 3.90 -8.61 -1.42
CA ARG A 62 3.71 -10.05 -1.55
C ARG A 62 3.06 -10.40 -2.88
N ASP A 63 3.63 -11.36 -3.56
CA ASP A 63 2.99 -12.02 -4.69
C ASP A 63 1.94 -12.99 -4.16
N VAL A 64 0.74 -12.45 -3.93
CA VAL A 64 -0.47 -13.25 -3.75
C VAL A 64 -1.16 -13.39 -5.11
N PRO A 65 -1.67 -14.59 -5.46
CA PRO A 65 -2.57 -14.75 -6.59
C PRO A 65 -3.77 -13.82 -6.40
N ALA A 66 -4.26 -13.21 -7.47
CA ALA A 66 -5.33 -12.23 -7.42
C ALA A 66 -6.58 -12.88 -6.78
N GLU A 67 -6.86 -12.55 -5.52
CA GLU A 67 -8.11 -12.96 -4.88
C GLU A 67 -9.26 -12.20 -5.57
N THR A 68 -10.15 -12.99 -6.16
CA THR A 68 -11.28 -12.60 -6.97
C THR A 68 -12.12 -11.52 -6.27
N ARG A 69 -12.24 -10.37 -6.94
CA ARG A 69 -13.36 -9.41 -6.91
C ARG A 69 -14.34 -9.61 -5.73
N GLN A 70 -14.27 -8.76 -4.71
CA GLN A 70 -15.40 -8.58 -3.78
C GLN A 70 -16.60 -8.06 -4.58
N VAL A 71 -17.48 -8.97 -5.00
CA VAL A 71 -18.83 -8.63 -5.44
C VAL A 71 -19.67 -8.58 -4.16
N PRO A 72 -20.26 -7.44 -3.79
CA PRO A 72 -21.21 -7.41 -2.67
C PRO A 72 -22.38 -8.36 -3.01
N PRO A 73 -22.95 -9.09 -2.03
CA PRO A 73 -24.16 -9.86 -2.30
C PRO A 73 -25.27 -8.87 -2.70
N GLU A 74 -25.69 -8.93 -3.96
CA GLU A 74 -26.90 -8.28 -4.42
C GLU A 74 -28.06 -8.91 -3.64
N ALA A 75 -28.74 -8.10 -2.84
CA ALA A 75 -29.92 -8.51 -2.10
C ALA A 75 -31.11 -8.57 -3.06
N ASP A 76 -31.66 -9.78 -3.24
CA ASP A 76 -32.94 -10.06 -3.91
C ASP A 76 -34.10 -9.79 -2.94
#